data_AF-A0A091K877-F1
#
_entry.id   AF-A0A091K877-F1
#
_cell.length_a   1.000
_cell.length_b   1.000
_cell.length_c   1.000
_cell.angle_alpha   90.00
_cell.angle_beta   90.00
_cell.angle_gamma   90.00
#
_symmetry.space_group_name_H-M   'P 1'
#
loop_
_entity.id
_entity.type
_entity.pdbx_description
1 polymer ?
#
loop_
_entity_poly.entity_id
_entity_poly.type
_entity_poly.pdbx_seq_one_letter_code
_entity_poly.pdbx_strand_id
1 'polypeptide(L)'
;LLYHFRSQGAYLPHVMPEFLLEPDDYKKWIEIQMILKVHYIFSNEHLFILEDNIFETMSKRAWTDVLLQIYKVFVLQRVSSRSVTDLFGLESIQNMPRIKSDPLSSNIYSPYERTILTWLNKHYEENRKTVWKDSQKGEVPPMRWVVNFDQDLQDGLVLAAQLAAYCPYLIATHFIRMYTYPKTPEQFLHNCLILVSAMRAVSLVIDIKV
;
A
#
# COMPACT_ATOMS: atom_id res chain seq x y z
N LEU A 1 -4.17 -20.66 11.33
CA LEU A 1 -3.69 -19.46 10.60
C LEU A 1 -4.62 -18.26 10.78
N LEU A 2 -5.85 -18.28 10.24
CA LEU A 2 -6.80 -17.15 10.31
C LEU A 2 -7.10 -16.68 11.75
N TYR A 3 -7.26 -17.62 12.69
CA TYR A 3 -7.43 -17.29 14.12
C TYR A 3 -6.25 -16.48 14.67
N HIS A 4 -5.02 -16.85 14.31
CA HIS A 4 -3.83 -16.12 14.73
C HIS A 4 -3.82 -14.71 14.15
N PHE A 5 -4.12 -14.53 12.86
CA PHE A 5 -4.22 -13.19 12.26
C PHE A 5 -5.29 -12.34 12.94
N ARG A 6 -6.45 -12.93 13.27
CA ARG A 6 -7.51 -12.23 14.00
C ARG A 6 -7.05 -11.80 15.39
N SER A 7 -6.26 -12.62 16.10
CA SER A 7 -5.67 -12.26 17.39
C SER A 7 -4.71 -11.07 17.31
N GLN A 8 -4.14 -10.81 16.13
CA GLN A 8 -3.26 -9.67 15.85
C GLN A 8 -4.03 -8.46 15.26
N GLY A 9 -5.36 -8.54 15.19
CA GLY A 9 -6.22 -7.44 14.73
C GLY A 9 -6.64 -7.51 13.25
N ALA A 10 -6.36 -8.61 12.54
CA ALA A 10 -6.86 -8.80 11.18
C ALA A 10 -8.39 -8.97 11.15
N TYR A 11 -9.05 -8.35 10.18
CA TYR A 11 -10.50 -8.46 9.99
C TYR A 11 -10.83 -9.24 8.71
N LEU A 12 -11.18 -10.51 8.88
CA LEU A 12 -11.45 -11.48 7.80
C LEU A 12 -12.71 -12.34 8.08
N PRO A 13 -13.86 -11.77 8.49
CA PRO A 13 -15.05 -12.58 8.81
C PRO A 13 -15.68 -13.25 7.58
N HIS A 14 -15.44 -12.69 6.39
CA HIS A 14 -15.99 -13.17 5.12
C HIS A 14 -15.11 -14.21 4.42
N VAL A 15 -13.87 -14.39 4.87
CA VAL A 15 -12.95 -15.37 4.29
C VAL A 15 -13.17 -16.73 4.95
N MET A 16 -13.73 -17.65 4.18
CA MET A 16 -13.93 -19.03 4.61
C MET A 16 -12.66 -19.86 4.37
N PRO A 17 -12.21 -20.71 5.33
CA PRO A 17 -10.96 -21.46 5.22
C PRO A 17 -10.84 -22.34 3.98
N GLU A 18 -11.95 -22.90 3.49
CA GLU A 18 -12.01 -23.77 2.32
C GLU A 18 -11.59 -23.08 1.03
N PHE A 19 -11.77 -21.76 0.92
CA PHE A 19 -11.30 -20.98 -0.23
C PHE A 19 -9.80 -20.71 -0.19
N LEU A 20 -9.08 -21.11 0.86
CA LEU A 20 -7.62 -21.02 0.93
C LEU A 20 -6.93 -22.33 0.53
N LEU A 21 -7.70 -23.38 0.23
CA LEU A 21 -7.18 -24.67 -0.23
C LEU A 21 -6.72 -24.60 -1.68
N GLU A 22 -5.85 -25.54 -2.07
CA GLU A 22 -5.60 -25.82 -3.47
C GLU A 22 -6.85 -26.44 -4.12
N PRO A 23 -7.05 -26.30 -5.44
CA PRO A 23 -8.25 -26.80 -6.12
C PRO A 23 -8.53 -28.29 -5.87
N ASP A 24 -7.50 -29.13 -5.92
CA ASP A 24 -7.65 -30.57 -5.68
C ASP A 24 -7.98 -30.89 -4.22
N ASP A 25 -7.44 -30.13 -3.28
CA ASP A 25 -7.73 -30.28 -1.86
C ASP A 25 -9.12 -29.75 -1.49
N TYR A 26 -9.60 -28.72 -2.17
CA TYR A 26 -10.98 -28.27 -2.06
C TYR A 26 -11.96 -29.36 -2.54
N LYS A 27 -11.68 -30.02 -3.67
CA LYS A 27 -12.50 -31.14 -4.16
C LYS A 27 -12.56 -32.28 -3.14
N LYS A 28 -11.41 -32.71 -2.61
CA LYS A 28 -11.35 -33.71 -1.53
C LYS A 28 -12.09 -33.26 -0.27
N TRP A 29 -11.95 -31.98 0.11
CA TRP A 29 -12.64 -31.42 1.27
C TRP A 29 -14.16 -31.48 1.08
N ILE A 30 -14.67 -31.10 -0.10
CA ILE A 30 -16.09 -31.21 -0.45
C ILE A 30 -16.57 -32.66 -0.39
N GLU A 31 -15.82 -33.62 -0.95
CA GLU A 31 -16.15 -35.05 -0.87
C GLU A 31 -16.28 -35.52 0.58
N ILE A 32 -15.33 -35.14 1.44
CA ILE A 32 -15.35 -35.45 2.87
C ILE A 32 -16.57 -34.79 3.54
N GLN A 33 -16.85 -33.52 3.24
CA GLN A 33 -18.03 -32.83 3.79
C GLN A 33 -19.34 -33.48 3.34
N MET A 34 -19.43 -33.98 2.10
CA MET A 34 -20.59 -34.72 1.62
C MET A 34 -20.78 -36.03 2.41
N ILE A 35 -19.70 -36.80 2.60
CA ILE A 35 -19.75 -38.05 3.40
C ILE A 35 -20.18 -37.77 4.84
N LEU A 36 -19.63 -36.72 5.46
CA LEU A 36 -19.95 -36.35 6.85
C LEU A 36 -21.37 -35.79 6.99
N LYS A 37 -21.85 -34.97 6.04
CA LYS A 37 -23.23 -34.45 6.03
C LYS A 37 -24.27 -35.53 5.75
N VAL A 38 -23.95 -36.56 4.95
CA VAL A 38 -24.80 -37.74 4.77
C VAL A 38 -25.00 -38.51 6.08
N HIS A 39 -24.03 -38.45 7.01
CA HIS A 39 -24.15 -39.02 8.35
C HIS A 39 -24.96 -38.15 9.32
N TYR A 40 -25.12 -36.85 9.01
CA TYR A 40 -25.78 -35.83 9.85
C TYR A 40 -27.03 -35.29 9.13
N ILE A 41 -27.99 -36.19 8.84
CA ILE A 41 -29.25 -35.86 8.16
C ILE A 41 -29.99 -34.77 8.99
N PHE A 42 -30.42 -33.68 8.34
CA PHE A 42 -31.19 -32.50 8.85
C PHE A 42 -30.43 -31.20 9.22
N SER A 43 -29.59 -30.65 8.33
CA SER A 43 -29.40 -29.19 8.29
C SER A 43 -29.36 -28.68 6.85
N ASN A 44 -30.25 -27.72 6.59
CA ASN A 44 -30.73 -27.24 5.29
C ASN A 44 -29.71 -26.38 4.52
N GLU A 45 -28.42 -26.63 4.68
CA GLU A 45 -27.36 -25.90 4.00
C GLU A 45 -26.86 -26.71 2.81
N HIS A 46 -27.44 -26.43 1.65
CA HIS A 46 -26.97 -26.93 0.36
C HIS A 46 -25.47 -26.68 0.23
N LEU A 47 -24.68 -27.76 0.20
CA LEU A 47 -23.27 -27.70 -0.11
C LEU A 47 -23.17 -27.40 -1.62
N PHE A 48 -22.96 -26.12 -1.98
CA PHE A 48 -22.79 -25.74 -3.38
C PHE A 48 -21.40 -26.17 -3.83
N ILE A 49 -21.35 -27.18 -4.70
CA ILE A 49 -20.13 -27.52 -5.43
C ILE A 49 -19.91 -26.39 -6.42
N LEU A 50 -18.88 -25.59 -6.20
CA LEU A 50 -18.50 -24.53 -7.11
C LEU A 50 -17.83 -25.14 -8.34
N GLU A 51 -18.14 -24.61 -9.52
CA GLU A 51 -17.35 -24.87 -10.72
C GLU A 51 -15.91 -24.38 -10.50
N ASP A 52 -14.94 -25.05 -11.14
CA ASP A 52 -13.50 -24.79 -10.94
C ASP A 52 -13.12 -23.31 -11.18
N ASN A 53 -13.73 -22.65 -12.17
CA ASN A 53 -13.54 -21.23 -12.49
C ASN A 53 -14.05 -20.28 -11.38
N ILE A 54 -15.18 -20.62 -10.76
CA ILE A 54 -15.79 -19.85 -9.67
C ILE A 54 -14.97 -20.05 -8.40
N PHE A 55 -14.58 -21.29 -8.10
CA PHE A 55 -13.69 -21.59 -6.98
C PHE A 55 -12.38 -20.80 -7.09
N GLU A 56 -11.72 -20.83 -8.27
CA GLU A 56 -10.48 -20.12 -8.51
C GLU A 56 -10.62 -18.60 -8.28
N THR A 57 -11.74 -18.02 -8.70
CA THR A 57 -12.03 -16.59 -8.49
C THR A 57 -12.21 -16.28 -7.00
N MET A 58 -12.96 -17.13 -6.28
CA MET A 58 -13.17 -17.00 -4.84
C MET A 58 -11.87 -17.18 -4.06
N SER A 59 -11.05 -18.16 -4.44
CA SER A 59 -9.75 -18.45 -3.83
C SER A 59 -8.78 -17.29 -4.02
N LYS A 60 -8.65 -16.76 -5.24
CA LYS A 60 -7.84 -15.57 -5.51
C LYS A 60 -8.24 -14.38 -4.66
N ARG A 61 -9.56 -14.12 -4.54
CA ARG A 61 -10.07 -13.03 -3.70
C ARG A 61 -9.76 -13.26 -2.23
N ALA A 62 -10.02 -14.47 -1.72
CA ALA A 62 -9.74 -14.84 -0.34
C ALA A 62 -8.25 -14.68 0.01
N TRP A 63 -7.36 -15.19 -0.83
CA TRP A 63 -5.91 -15.03 -0.66
C TRP A 63 -5.46 -13.58 -0.73
N THR A 64 -6.01 -12.80 -1.67
CA THR A 64 -5.70 -11.36 -1.78
C THR A 64 -6.09 -10.62 -0.49
N ASP A 65 -7.29 -10.87 0.03
CA ASP A 65 -7.77 -10.27 1.27
C ASP A 65 -6.92 -10.68 2.47
N VAL A 66 -6.54 -11.96 2.56
CA VAL A 66 -5.64 -12.48 3.61
C VAL A 66 -4.27 -11.81 3.54
N LEU A 67 -3.65 -11.74 2.37
CA LEU A 67 -2.34 -11.12 2.18
C LEU A 67 -2.37 -9.62 2.50
N LEU A 68 -3.44 -8.92 2.10
CA LEU A 68 -3.62 -7.51 2.42
C LEU A 68 -3.76 -7.28 3.94
N GLN A 69 -4.49 -8.15 4.63
CA GLN A 69 -4.64 -8.08 6.08
C GLN A 69 -3.33 -8.41 6.80
N ILE A 70 -2.55 -9.38 6.31
CA ILE A 70 -1.20 -9.66 6.81
C ILE A 70 -0.33 -8.39 6.68
N TYR A 71 -0.34 -7.74 5.52
CA TYR A 71 0.41 -6.49 5.34
C TYR A 71 -0.03 -5.40 6.33
N LYS A 72 -1.34 -5.17 6.46
CA LYS A 72 -1.89 -4.15 7.38
C LYS A 72 -1.52 -4.42 8.84
N VAL A 73 -1.54 -5.68 9.26
CA VAL A 73 -1.29 -6.04 10.65
C VAL A 73 0.19 -6.15 10.97
N PHE A 74 1.00 -6.74 10.11
CA PHE A 74 2.39 -7.06 10.44
C PHE A 74 3.41 -6.06 9.89
N VAL A 75 3.09 -5.35 8.81
CA VAL A 75 3.99 -4.38 8.18
C VAL A 75 3.59 -2.97 8.58
N LEU A 76 2.33 -2.60 8.35
CA LEU A 76 1.88 -1.24 8.58
C LEU A 76 1.84 -0.87 10.09
N GLN A 77 1.50 -1.81 10.98
CA GLN A 77 1.55 -1.56 12.43
C GLN A 77 2.98 -1.30 12.96
N ARG A 78 4.03 -1.70 12.22
CA ARG A 78 5.43 -1.39 12.60
C ARG A 78 5.78 0.08 12.45
N VAL A 79 4.97 0.84 11.71
CA VAL A 79 5.09 2.30 11.63
C VAL A 79 4.68 2.88 12.98
N SER A 80 5.63 2.94 13.92
CA SER A 80 5.36 3.45 15.27
C SER A 80 5.07 4.94 15.22
N SER A 81 4.01 5.38 15.89
CA SER A 81 3.77 6.81 16.11
C SER A 81 4.93 7.46 16.87
N ARG A 82 5.71 6.71 17.67
CA ARG A 82 6.81 7.27 18.48
C ARG A 82 7.95 7.82 17.61
N SER A 83 8.34 7.11 16.54
CA SER A 83 9.40 7.60 15.65
C SER A 83 9.00 8.89 14.95
N VAL A 84 7.72 9.01 14.62
CA VAL A 84 7.15 10.22 14.02
C VAL A 84 7.20 11.36 15.03
N THR A 85 6.54 11.27 16.20
CA THR A 85 6.49 12.42 17.13
C THR A 85 7.88 12.97 17.50
N ASP A 86 8.89 12.09 17.59
CA ASP A 86 10.28 12.46 17.85
C ASP A 86 10.98 13.11 16.62
N LEU A 87 10.72 12.64 15.40
CA LEU A 87 11.24 13.22 14.14
C LEU A 87 10.55 14.55 13.77
N PHE A 88 9.29 14.72 14.17
CA PHE A 88 8.47 15.81 13.68
C PHE A 88 8.57 17.08 14.52
N GLY A 89 8.89 17.00 15.81
CA GLY A 89 8.78 18.13 16.72
C GLY A 89 7.31 18.55 16.89
N LEU A 90 6.91 18.87 18.12
CA LEU A 90 5.51 19.15 18.46
C LEU A 90 4.93 20.35 17.67
N GLU A 91 5.79 21.29 17.25
CA GLU A 91 5.42 22.52 16.54
C GLU A 91 5.11 22.29 15.04
N SER A 92 5.80 21.36 14.36
CA SER A 92 5.58 21.15 12.92
C SER A 92 4.28 20.40 12.62
N ILE A 93 3.75 19.65 13.60
CA ILE A 93 2.49 18.90 13.47
C ILE A 93 1.26 19.82 13.61
N GLN A 94 1.39 20.96 14.30
CA GLN A 94 0.26 21.88 14.53
C GLN A 94 -0.11 22.70 13.28
N ASN A 95 0.85 22.98 12.40
CA ASN A 95 0.64 23.82 11.21
C ASN A 95 0.21 23.04 9.96
N MET A 96 0.15 21.70 10.02
CA MET A 96 -0.22 20.85 8.89
C MET A 96 -1.72 20.55 8.91
N PRO A 97 -2.44 20.65 7.77
CA PRO A 97 -3.82 20.19 7.67
C PRO A 97 -3.91 18.74 8.13
N ARG A 98 -4.68 18.45 9.17
CA ARG A 98 -4.83 17.06 9.60
C ARG A 98 -5.68 16.30 8.58
N ILE A 99 -5.21 15.12 8.20
CA ILE A 99 -6.01 14.19 7.39
C ILE A 99 -7.21 13.80 8.23
N LYS A 100 -8.39 14.21 7.77
CA LYS A 100 -9.62 14.10 8.54
C LYS A 100 -9.88 12.64 8.89
N SER A 101 -10.27 12.41 10.14
CA SER A 101 -10.69 11.10 10.63
C SER A 101 -12.18 10.82 10.40
N ASP A 102 -12.82 11.65 9.59
CA ASP A 102 -14.26 11.65 9.39
C ASP A 102 -14.71 10.38 8.65
N PRO A 103 -15.67 9.61 9.18
CA PRO A 103 -16.28 8.47 8.48
C PRO A 103 -16.86 8.85 7.11
N LEU A 104 -17.20 10.12 6.89
CA LEU A 104 -17.73 10.65 5.63
C LEU A 104 -16.64 11.08 4.64
N SER A 105 -15.37 10.98 5.02
CA SER A 105 -14.27 11.22 4.09
C SER A 105 -14.21 10.11 3.03
N SER A 106 -13.84 10.48 1.80
CA SER A 106 -13.78 9.51 0.68
C SER A 106 -12.80 8.36 0.93
N ASN A 107 -11.85 8.51 1.85
CA ASN A 107 -10.89 7.48 2.26
C ASN A 107 -10.80 7.36 3.78
N ILE A 108 -11.16 6.18 4.32
CA ILE A 108 -11.03 5.88 5.75
C ILE A 108 -9.65 5.26 6.01
N TYR A 109 -8.69 6.09 6.40
CA TYR A 109 -7.33 5.63 6.75
C TYR A 109 -7.19 5.24 8.22
N SER A 110 -6.40 4.20 8.47
CA SER A 110 -5.88 3.83 9.78
C SER A 110 -4.92 4.88 10.34
N PRO A 111 -4.64 4.88 11.66
CA PRO A 111 -3.66 5.79 12.26
C PRO A 111 -2.26 5.69 11.62
N TYR A 112 -1.86 4.49 11.22
CA TYR A 112 -0.57 4.21 10.60
C TYR A 112 -0.48 4.80 9.18
N GLU A 113 -1.53 4.64 8.36
CA GLU A 113 -1.61 5.26 7.04
C GLU A 113 -1.56 6.80 7.13
N ARG A 114 -2.29 7.39 8.08
CA ARG A 114 -2.24 8.85 8.32
C ARG A 114 -0.86 9.32 8.76
N THR A 115 -0.16 8.49 9.52
CA THR A 115 1.22 8.75 9.93
C THR A 115 2.14 8.80 8.71
N ILE A 116 2.04 7.84 7.79
CA ILE A 116 2.81 7.85 6.54
C ILE A 116 2.46 9.07 5.68
N LEU A 117 1.17 9.37 5.48
CA LEU A 117 0.77 10.53 4.67
C LEU A 117 1.28 11.85 5.27
N THR A 118 1.25 11.98 6.60
CA THR A 118 1.83 13.15 7.30
C THR A 118 3.34 13.25 7.05
N TRP A 119 4.04 12.11 7.13
CA TRP A 119 5.48 12.02 6.84
C TRP A 119 5.82 12.41 5.40
N LEU A 120 5.08 11.88 4.42
CA LEU A 120 5.24 12.22 3.00
C LEU A 120 5.05 13.71 2.74
N ASN A 121 4.00 14.32 3.30
CA ASN A 121 3.73 15.74 3.11
C ASN A 121 4.85 16.64 3.64
N LYS A 122 5.35 16.37 4.86
CA LYS A 122 6.43 17.18 5.44
C LYS A 122 7.71 17.03 4.63
N HIS A 123 8.14 15.80 4.37
CA HIS A 123 9.38 15.55 3.64
C HIS A 123 9.33 16.16 2.24
N TYR A 124 8.19 16.08 1.56
CA TYR A 124 8.04 16.72 0.26
C TYR A 124 8.20 18.25 0.35
N GLU A 125 7.51 18.92 1.28
CA GLU A 125 7.60 20.38 1.40
C GLU A 125 9.00 20.85 1.81
N GLU A 126 9.66 20.14 2.73
CA GLU A 126 11.02 20.46 3.18
C GLU A 126 12.07 20.26 2.07
N ASN A 127 11.92 19.21 1.26
CA ASN A 127 12.97 18.81 0.33
C ASN A 127 12.76 19.34 -1.10
N ARG A 128 11.54 19.68 -1.54
CA ARG A 128 11.28 20.04 -2.96
C ARG A 128 12.14 21.17 -3.48
N LYS A 129 12.44 22.17 -2.64
CA LYS A 129 13.27 23.34 -3.01
C LYS A 129 14.74 22.97 -3.20
N THR A 130 15.22 21.97 -2.46
CA THR A 130 16.60 21.49 -2.52
C THR A 130 16.80 20.50 -3.66
N VAL A 131 15.86 19.55 -3.82
CA VAL A 131 15.96 18.47 -4.81
C VAL A 131 15.87 19.00 -6.24
N TRP A 132 15.03 20.01 -6.49
CA TRP A 132 14.83 20.55 -7.84
C TRP A 132 15.33 21.99 -8.00
N LYS A 133 16.30 22.41 -7.17
CA LYS A 133 16.93 23.74 -7.30
C LYS A 133 17.53 23.95 -8.69
N ASP A 134 18.24 22.95 -9.19
CA ASP A 134 18.97 22.99 -10.47
C ASP A 134 18.30 22.10 -11.54
N SER A 135 16.97 21.95 -11.48
CA SER A 135 16.20 21.05 -12.35
C SER A 135 16.40 21.33 -13.84
N GLN A 136 16.57 20.27 -14.64
CA GLN A 136 16.71 20.36 -16.10
C GLN A 136 15.36 20.45 -16.82
N LYS A 137 14.27 20.02 -16.18
CA LYS A 137 12.94 19.85 -16.82
C LYS A 137 11.83 20.55 -16.04
N GLY A 138 12.02 21.85 -15.82
CA GLY A 138 11.07 22.74 -15.15
C GLY A 138 11.66 23.35 -13.89
N GLU A 139 10.87 24.15 -13.19
CA GLU A 139 11.26 24.83 -11.95
C GLU A 139 11.00 23.94 -10.72
N VAL A 140 11.25 24.48 -9.53
CA VAL A 140 10.89 23.83 -8.26
C VAL A 140 9.40 23.44 -8.28
N PRO A 141 9.05 22.16 -8.06
CA PRO A 141 7.66 21.71 -8.03
C PRO A 141 6.80 22.54 -7.05
N PRO A 142 5.52 22.78 -7.35
CA PRO A 142 4.65 23.51 -6.45
C PRO A 142 4.44 22.76 -5.12
N MET A 143 4.08 23.52 -4.09
CA MET A 143 3.54 22.94 -2.86
C MET A 143 2.29 22.13 -3.22
N ARG A 144 2.16 20.95 -2.62
CA ARG A 144 0.96 20.11 -2.77
C ARG A 144 0.66 19.38 -1.49
N TRP A 145 -0.57 18.92 -1.40
CA TRP A 145 -1.07 18.19 -0.24
C TRP A 145 -1.45 16.77 -0.65
N VAL A 146 -0.71 15.79 -0.14
CA VAL A 146 -0.87 14.36 -0.38
C VAL A 146 -1.90 13.80 0.60
N VAL A 147 -3.05 13.37 0.09
CA VAL A 147 -4.18 12.82 0.86
C VAL A 147 -4.48 11.37 0.48
N ASN A 148 -3.85 10.82 -0.55
CA ASN A 148 -3.97 9.42 -0.94
C ASN A 148 -2.65 8.82 -1.41
N PHE A 149 -2.60 7.49 -1.49
CA PHE A 149 -1.44 6.73 -1.94
C PHE A 149 -1.46 6.41 -3.45
N ASP A 150 -2.48 6.88 -4.17
CA ASP A 150 -2.74 6.51 -5.55
C ASP A 150 -2.41 7.70 -6.48
N GLN A 151 -3.38 8.57 -6.72
CA GLN A 151 -3.28 9.71 -7.63
C GLN A 151 -2.21 10.71 -7.19
N ASP A 152 -2.04 10.94 -5.88
CA ASP A 152 -1.12 11.97 -5.38
C ASP A 152 0.35 11.52 -5.46
N LEU A 153 0.60 10.22 -5.59
CA LEU A 153 1.94 9.63 -5.74
C LEU A 153 2.28 9.27 -7.20
N GLN A 154 1.31 9.38 -8.11
CA GLN A 154 1.40 8.89 -9.49
C GLN A 154 2.57 9.48 -10.28
N ASP A 155 2.95 10.74 -10.01
CA ASP A 155 4.02 11.44 -10.73
C ASP A 155 5.44 11.15 -10.22
N GLY A 156 5.56 10.35 -9.16
CA GLY A 156 6.81 9.94 -8.54
C GLY A 156 7.58 11.04 -7.80
N LEU A 157 7.15 12.31 -7.84
CA LEU A 157 7.92 13.42 -7.25
C LEU A 157 7.89 13.37 -5.71
N VAL A 158 6.80 12.91 -5.07
CA VAL A 158 6.76 12.77 -3.59
C VAL A 158 7.80 11.75 -3.14
N LEU A 159 7.81 10.60 -3.80
CA LEU A 159 8.69 9.49 -3.48
C LEU A 159 10.15 9.83 -3.79
N ALA A 160 10.40 10.57 -4.89
CA ALA A 160 11.73 11.07 -5.21
C ALA A 160 12.25 12.05 -4.16
N ALA A 161 11.40 12.98 -3.68
CA ALA A 161 11.76 13.90 -2.60
C ALA A 161 12.12 13.13 -1.31
N GLN A 162 11.36 12.08 -1.01
CA GLN A 162 11.63 11.23 0.14
C GLN A 162 12.96 10.50 0.04
N LEU A 163 13.24 9.90 -1.13
CA LEU A 163 14.48 9.18 -1.37
C LEU A 163 15.68 10.13 -1.36
N ALA A 164 15.51 11.34 -1.92
CA ALA A 164 16.54 12.38 -1.90
C ALA A 164 16.85 12.89 -0.49
N ALA A 165 15.87 12.93 0.41
CA ALA A 165 16.08 13.35 1.81
C ALA A 165 17.08 12.42 2.53
N TYR A 166 17.07 11.12 2.22
CA TYR A 166 18.00 10.14 2.80
C TYR A 166 19.25 9.92 1.94
N CYS A 167 19.15 10.07 0.62
CA CYS A 167 20.23 9.85 -0.33
C CYS A 167 20.43 11.08 -1.25
N PRO A 168 20.96 12.21 -0.74
CA PRO A 168 21.07 13.46 -1.51
C PRO A 168 21.93 13.35 -2.76
N TYR A 169 22.88 12.39 -2.80
CA TYR A 169 23.74 12.14 -3.96
C TYR A 169 22.95 11.66 -5.20
N LEU A 170 21.71 11.20 -5.04
CA LEU A 170 20.83 10.85 -6.15
C LEU A 170 20.25 12.07 -6.88
N ILE A 171 20.29 13.25 -6.26
CA ILE A 171 19.70 14.47 -6.82
C ILE A 171 20.37 14.81 -8.15
N ALA A 172 21.70 14.97 -8.13
CA ALA A 172 22.48 15.37 -9.31
C ALA A 172 22.54 14.28 -10.39
N THR A 173 22.36 13.01 -10.02
CA THR A 173 22.50 11.87 -10.94
C THR A 173 21.18 11.42 -11.55
N HIS A 174 20.08 11.50 -10.79
CA HIS A 174 18.77 10.97 -11.16
C HIS A 174 17.70 12.06 -11.18
N PHE A 175 17.42 12.69 -10.03
CA PHE A 175 16.19 13.47 -9.84
C PHE A 175 16.17 14.81 -10.58
N ILE A 176 17.34 15.37 -10.90
CA ILE A 176 17.48 16.58 -11.74
C ILE A 176 16.83 16.43 -13.13
N ARG A 177 16.66 15.19 -13.60
CA ARG A 177 16.09 14.83 -14.92
C ARG A 177 14.58 14.59 -14.90
N MET A 178 13.93 14.68 -13.73
CA MET A 178 12.49 14.47 -13.60
C MET A 178 11.72 15.70 -14.07
N TYR A 179 10.55 15.48 -14.67
CA TYR A 179 9.60 16.54 -14.94
C TYR A 179 8.99 17.02 -13.63
N THR A 180 9.14 18.31 -13.32
CA THR A 180 8.62 18.91 -12.07
C THR A 180 7.16 19.34 -12.16
N TYR A 181 6.62 19.44 -13.39
CA TYR A 181 5.21 19.69 -13.66
C TYR A 181 4.68 18.72 -14.74
N PRO A 182 4.60 17.42 -14.43
CA PRO A 182 4.19 16.42 -15.41
C PRO A 182 2.68 16.50 -15.68
N LYS A 183 2.28 16.40 -16.95
CA LYS A 183 0.89 16.51 -17.41
C LYS A 183 0.40 15.30 -18.20
N THR A 184 1.32 14.53 -18.76
CA THR A 184 1.00 13.40 -19.63
C THR A 184 1.41 12.08 -18.96
N PRO A 185 0.73 10.96 -19.25
CA PRO A 185 1.08 9.67 -18.68
C PRO A 185 2.53 9.25 -19.02
N GLU A 186 3.06 9.66 -20.17
CA GLU A 186 4.46 9.41 -20.55
C GLU A 186 5.43 10.16 -19.64
N GLN A 187 5.09 11.37 -19.19
CA GLN A 187 5.91 12.13 -18.24
C GLN A 187 5.86 11.50 -16.84
N PHE A 188 4.70 11.01 -16.40
CA PHE A 188 4.59 10.24 -15.17
C PHE A 188 5.43 8.97 -15.24
N LEU A 189 5.33 8.22 -16.34
CA LEU A 189 6.13 7.01 -16.56
C LEU A 189 7.64 7.32 -16.56
N HIS A 190 8.07 8.36 -17.28
CA HIS A 190 9.48 8.81 -17.29
C HIS A 190 9.99 9.07 -15.87
N ASN A 191 9.22 9.80 -15.06
CA ASN A 191 9.57 10.07 -13.67
C ASN A 191 9.65 8.79 -12.83
N CYS A 192 8.67 7.89 -12.96
CA CYS A 192 8.67 6.61 -12.25
C CYS A 192 9.86 5.73 -12.63
N LEU A 193 10.28 5.71 -13.90
CA LEU A 193 11.48 4.98 -14.34
C LEU A 193 12.76 5.55 -13.71
N ILE A 194 12.88 6.88 -13.60
CA ILE A 194 13.99 7.51 -12.88
C ILE A 194 13.97 7.10 -11.41
N LEU A 195 12.81 7.13 -10.76
CA LEU A 195 12.65 6.73 -9.36
C LEU A 195 13.06 5.27 -9.13
N VAL A 196 12.59 4.35 -9.98
CA VAL A 196 12.95 2.92 -9.90
C VAL A 196 14.45 2.73 -10.11
N SER A 197 15.05 3.44 -11.07
CA SER A 197 16.50 3.43 -11.28
C SER A 197 17.26 3.91 -10.03
N ALA A 198 16.77 4.98 -9.39
CA ALA A 198 17.36 5.52 -8.17
C ALA A 198 17.22 4.55 -6.98
N MET A 199 16.07 3.89 -6.84
CA MET A 199 15.85 2.84 -5.83
C MET A 199 16.79 1.66 -6.01
N ARG A 200 17.00 1.22 -7.26
CA ARG A 200 17.98 0.17 -7.59
C ARG A 200 19.41 0.58 -7.25
N ALA A 201 19.78 1.84 -7.50
CA ALA A 201 21.11 2.35 -7.17
C ALA A 201 21.43 2.30 -5.67
N VAL A 202 20.41 2.40 -4.81
CA VAL A 202 20.56 2.28 -3.34
C VAL A 202 20.24 0.89 -2.79
N SER A 203 20.10 -0.11 -3.66
CA SER A 203 19.71 -1.48 -3.29
C SER A 203 18.37 -1.58 -2.56
N LEU A 204 17.48 -0.59 -2.75
CA LEU A 204 16.08 -0.68 -2.32
C LEU A 204 15.31 -1.48 -3.38
N VAL A 205 15.53 -2.79 -3.38
CA VAL A 205 14.93 -3.70 -4.35
C VAL A 205 13.49 -3.95 -3.97
N ILE A 206 12.59 -3.21 -4.60
CA ILE A 206 11.19 -3.60 -4.74
C ILE A 206 11.12 -4.26 -6.12
N ASP A 207 10.89 -5.57 -6.19
CA ASP A 207 10.77 -6.30 -7.46
C ASP A 207 9.48 -5.89 -8.19
N ILE A 208 9.47 -4.68 -8.73
CA ILE A 208 8.44 -4.20 -9.65
C ILE A 208 8.89 -4.65 -11.03
N LYS A 209 8.34 -5.79 -11.48
CA LYS A 209 8.44 -6.20 -12.89
C LYS A 209 7.58 -5.23 -13.70
N VAL A 210 8.24 -4.45 -14.56
CA VAL A 210 7.60 -3.60 -15.59
C VAL A 210 7.30 -4.48 -16.80
#